data_AF-A0A0C2EDZ1-F1
#
_entry.id   AF-A0A0C2EDZ1-F1
#
_cell.length_a   1.000
_cell.length_b   1.000
_cell.length_c   1.000
_cell.angle_alpha   90.00
_cell.angle_beta   90.00
_cell.angle_gamma   90.00
#
_symmetry.space_group_name_H-M   'P 1'
#
loop_
_entity.id
_entity.type
_entity.pdbx_description
1 polymer ?
#
loop_
_entity_poly.entity_id
_entity_poly.type
_entity_poly.pdbx_seq_one_letter_code
_entity_poly.pdbx_strand_id
1 'polypeptide(L)'
;MPGRDCLDWNAPGAGVMASAKSGFPDHNGENLGMPGPIYSWAGAVSSELLVPANKPIAFHYLGRLQYARQCFKTMTFVPRPGVDYRVQASISEDCSFQLDELPANGGRWVAVEPKPDGKLSMCNAMDNF
;
A
#
# COMPACT_ATOMS: atom_id res chain seq x y z
N MET A 1 3.05 5.75 4.27
CA MET A 1 3.68 6.60 5.30
C MET A 1 4.45 5.71 6.26
N PRO A 2 5.79 5.69 6.19
CA PRO A 2 6.62 4.87 7.06
C PRO A 2 6.57 5.35 8.52
N GLY A 3 6.54 4.42 9.47
CA GLY A 3 6.62 4.71 10.90
C GLY A 3 5.36 5.32 11.53
N ARG A 4 4.23 5.32 10.83
CA ARG A 4 2.97 5.92 11.28
C ARG A 4 1.80 4.95 11.11
N ASP A 5 0.88 4.97 12.06
CA ASP A 5 -0.43 4.31 12.01
C ASP A 5 -1.57 5.28 11.63
N CYS A 6 -1.24 6.54 11.37
CA CYS A 6 -2.13 7.60 10.89
C CYS A 6 -1.61 8.18 9.55
N LEU A 7 -2.45 8.95 8.87
CA LEU A 7 -2.08 9.63 7.63
C LEU A 7 -1.32 10.93 7.94
N ASP A 8 -0.12 11.06 7.38
CA ASP A 8 0.72 12.25 7.46
C ASP A 8 1.46 12.40 6.13
N TRP A 9 1.08 13.40 5.34
CA TRP A 9 1.66 13.67 4.03
C TRP A 9 3.04 14.32 4.12
N ASN A 10 3.34 14.93 5.25
CA ASN A 10 4.59 15.65 5.50
C ASN A 10 5.63 14.78 6.22
N ALA A 11 5.25 13.55 6.61
CA ALA A 11 6.16 12.61 7.24
C ALA A 11 7.36 12.31 6.32
N PRO A 12 8.60 12.29 6.85
CA PRO A 12 9.77 11.85 6.10
C PRO A 12 9.54 10.43 5.52
N GLY A 13 9.72 10.30 4.20
CA GLY A 13 9.48 9.04 3.49
C GLY A 13 8.01 8.76 3.15
N ALA A 14 7.08 9.67 3.46
CA ALA A 14 5.76 9.66 2.83
C ALA A 14 5.91 10.03 1.35
N GLY A 15 5.16 9.34 0.49
CA GLY A 15 5.26 9.52 -0.96
C GLY A 15 4.33 8.56 -1.70
N VAL A 16 4.36 8.66 -3.03
CA VAL A 16 3.59 7.79 -3.92
C VAL A 16 4.43 6.56 -4.23
N MET A 17 3.95 5.38 -3.88
CA MET A 17 4.67 4.13 -4.12
C MET A 17 4.47 3.65 -5.56
N ALA A 18 3.22 3.59 -6.01
CA ALA A 18 2.86 3.20 -7.37
C ALA A 18 1.67 4.04 -7.85
N SER A 19 1.69 4.43 -9.12
CA SER A 19 0.62 5.22 -9.73
C SER A 19 0.40 4.87 -11.20
N ALA A 20 -0.81 4.47 -11.57
CA ALA A 20 -1.18 4.31 -12.97
C ALA A 20 -1.34 5.65 -13.71
N LYS A 21 -1.45 6.76 -12.97
CA LYS A 21 -1.56 8.11 -13.51
C LYS A 21 -0.19 8.78 -13.54
N SER A 22 0.18 9.34 -14.68
CA SER A 22 1.40 10.13 -14.85
C SER A 22 1.39 11.43 -14.02
N GLY A 23 2.57 11.90 -13.63
CA GLY A 23 2.76 13.20 -12.98
C GLY A 23 2.98 13.14 -11.46
N PHE A 24 3.10 11.94 -10.90
CA PHE A 24 3.55 11.73 -9.52
C PHE A 24 5.01 11.25 -9.52
N PRO A 25 5.79 11.58 -8.47
CA PRO A 25 7.09 10.95 -8.24
C PRO A 25 6.87 9.55 -7.65
N ASP A 26 6.39 8.63 -8.49
CA ASP A 26 6.18 7.23 -8.13
C ASP A 26 7.41 6.35 -8.41
N HIS A 27 7.40 5.14 -7.86
CA HIS A 27 8.47 4.16 -7.96
C HIS A 27 8.04 2.96 -8.82
N ASN A 28 7.19 3.19 -9.83
CA ASN A 28 6.69 2.12 -10.69
C ASN A 28 7.84 1.31 -11.32
N GLY A 29 7.76 -0.01 -11.22
CA GLY A 29 8.74 -0.93 -11.80
C GLY A 29 10.04 -1.10 -11.01
N GLU A 30 10.17 -0.47 -9.82
CA GLU A 30 11.25 -0.84 -8.90
C GLU A 30 11.17 -2.33 -8.55
N ASN A 31 12.32 -3.01 -8.64
CA ASN A 31 12.46 -4.45 -8.54
C ASN A 31 13.64 -4.77 -7.61
N LEU A 32 13.31 -5.39 -6.49
CA LEU A 32 14.23 -5.88 -5.46
C LEU A 32 14.38 -7.41 -5.53
N GLY A 33 13.76 -8.06 -6.52
CA GLY A 33 13.74 -9.51 -6.69
C GLY A 33 12.76 -10.21 -5.75
N MET A 34 11.71 -9.53 -5.29
CA MET A 34 10.74 -10.14 -4.39
C MET A 34 9.90 -11.21 -5.13
N PRO A 35 9.68 -12.37 -4.51
CA PRO A 35 8.94 -13.46 -5.15
C PRO A 35 7.43 -13.15 -5.22
N GLY A 36 6.91 -12.79 -6.39
CA GLY A 36 5.47 -12.51 -6.55
C GLY A 36 4.99 -12.51 -8.00
N PRO A 37 3.67 -12.49 -8.22
CA PRO A 37 3.12 -12.32 -9.56
C PRO A 37 3.44 -10.93 -10.09
N ILE A 38 3.94 -10.87 -11.32
CA ILE A 38 4.07 -9.62 -12.07
C ILE A 38 2.73 -9.37 -12.75
N TYR A 39 2.01 -8.34 -12.32
CA TYR A 39 0.73 -7.98 -12.93
C TYR A 39 0.96 -7.16 -14.20
N SER A 40 0.57 -7.73 -15.35
CA SER A 40 0.82 -7.13 -16.67
C SER A 40 -0.46 -6.69 -17.41
N TRP A 41 -1.62 -6.62 -16.75
CA TRP A 41 -2.84 -6.15 -17.40
C TRP A 41 -2.90 -4.62 -17.47
N ALA A 42 -3.64 -4.10 -18.45
CA ALA A 42 -3.77 -2.66 -18.69
C ALA A 42 -4.29 -1.93 -17.45
N GLY A 43 -3.50 -0.99 -16.92
CA GLY A 43 -3.84 -0.18 -15.76
C GLY A 43 -3.35 -0.72 -14.41
N ALA A 44 -2.73 -1.91 -14.35
CA ALA A 44 -1.98 -2.34 -13.18
C ALA A 44 -0.61 -1.64 -13.13
N VAL A 45 -0.20 -1.26 -11.93
CA VAL A 45 1.15 -0.78 -11.62
C VAL A 45 1.63 -1.45 -10.35
N SER A 46 2.92 -1.70 -10.26
CA SER A 46 3.56 -2.32 -9.10
C SER A 46 4.93 -1.69 -8.84
N SER A 47 5.37 -1.79 -7.60
CA SER A 47 6.67 -1.32 -7.12
C SER A 47 7.09 -2.20 -5.95
N GLU A 48 8.36 -2.56 -5.88
CA GLU A 48 8.97 -3.27 -4.74
C GLU A 48 9.80 -2.30 -3.92
N LEU A 49 9.57 -2.27 -2.60
CA LEU A 49 10.12 -1.24 -1.71
C LEU A 49 10.59 -1.85 -0.39
N LEU A 50 11.66 -1.28 0.18
CA LEU A 50 12.10 -1.62 1.53
C LEU A 50 11.34 -0.80 2.56
N VAL A 51 10.76 -1.47 3.56
CA VAL A 51 10.03 -0.84 4.66
C VAL A 51 10.68 -1.18 6.01
N PRO A 52 10.69 -0.26 6.99
CA PRO A 52 11.25 -0.53 8.30
C PRO A 52 10.40 -1.55 9.06
N ALA A 53 11.01 -2.66 9.45
CA ALA A 53 10.39 -3.65 10.33
C ALA A 53 10.07 -3.06 11.72
N ASN A 54 9.08 -3.64 12.41
CA ASN A 54 8.62 -3.27 13.76
C ASN A 54 8.13 -1.81 13.90
N LYS A 55 7.87 -1.12 12.79
CA LYS A 55 7.29 0.22 12.78
C LYS A 55 6.01 0.21 11.93
N PRO A 56 4.91 0.86 12.37
CA PRO A 56 3.68 0.86 11.60
C PRO A 56 3.90 1.53 10.24
N ILE A 57 3.16 1.08 9.22
CA ILE A 57 3.15 1.70 7.90
C ILE A 57 1.71 1.91 7.44
N ALA A 58 1.32 3.17 7.28
CA ALA A 58 0.03 3.53 6.73
C ALA A 58 0.06 3.54 5.20
N PHE A 59 -0.95 2.96 4.58
CA PHE A 59 -1.20 2.97 3.15
C PHE A 59 -2.47 3.76 2.86
N HIS A 60 -2.45 4.42 1.72
CA HIS A 60 -3.57 5.17 1.21
C HIS A 60 -3.70 4.91 -0.29
N TYR A 61 -4.90 4.51 -0.71
CA TYR A 61 -5.22 4.22 -2.09
C TYR A 61 -6.27 5.19 -2.59
N LEU A 62 -5.99 5.77 -3.76
CA LEU A 62 -6.91 6.58 -4.54
C LEU A 62 -7.08 5.97 -5.91
N GLY A 63 -8.31 5.58 -6.23
CA GLY A 63 -8.69 5.13 -7.55
C GLY A 63 -9.88 5.93 -8.08
N ARG A 64 -9.99 6.05 -9.41
CA ARG A 64 -11.18 6.62 -10.04
C ARG A 64 -11.57 5.80 -11.25
N LEU A 65 -12.76 5.20 -11.21
CA LEU A 65 -13.38 4.62 -12.41
C LEU A 65 -13.95 5.75 -13.25
N GLN A 66 -13.86 5.63 -14.58
CA GLN A 66 -14.47 6.60 -15.47
C GLN A 66 -15.98 6.67 -15.18
N TYR A 67 -16.46 7.87 -14.85
CA TYR A 67 -17.86 8.26 -14.66
C TYR A 67 -18.66 7.80 -13.43
N ALA A 68 -18.15 7.04 -12.45
CA ALA A 68 -19.05 6.63 -11.35
C ALA A 68 -18.49 6.41 -9.93
N ARG A 69 -17.19 6.19 -9.69
CA ARG A 69 -16.72 5.94 -8.31
C ARG A 69 -15.29 6.41 -8.08
N GLN A 70 -15.13 7.36 -7.17
CA GLN A 70 -13.86 7.61 -6.49
C GLN A 70 -13.72 6.56 -5.38
N CYS A 71 -12.61 5.86 -5.38
CA CYS A 71 -12.24 4.89 -4.36
C CYS A 71 -11.18 5.54 -3.48
N PHE A 72 -11.49 5.64 -2.20
CA PHE A 72 -10.55 6.00 -1.15
C PHE A 72 -10.54 4.84 -0.15
N LYS A 73 -9.36 4.28 0.08
CA LYS A 73 -9.17 3.29 1.15
C LYS A 73 -7.86 3.55 1.86
N THR A 74 -7.81 3.21 3.13
CA THR A 74 -6.61 3.26 3.95
C THR A 74 -6.45 1.94 4.67
N MET A 75 -5.21 1.58 4.95
CA MET A 75 -4.88 0.48 5.86
C MET A 75 -3.58 0.80 6.59
N THR A 76 -3.31 0.17 7.72
CA THR A 76 -1.98 0.10 8.31
C THR A 76 -1.62 -1.35 8.60
N PHE A 77 -0.38 -1.59 8.97
CA PHE A 77 0.05 -2.79 9.68
C PHE A 77 1.47 -2.57 10.19
N VAL A 78 1.95 -3.49 11.02
CA VAL A 78 3.34 -3.50 11.49
C VAL A 78 4.06 -4.69 10.84
N PRO A 79 4.96 -4.44 9.86
CA PRO A 79 5.73 -5.50 9.21
C PRO A 79 6.70 -6.14 10.19
N ARG A 80 6.83 -7.47 10.11
CA ARG A 80 7.75 -8.25 10.92
C ARG A 80 9.11 -8.35 10.23
N PRO A 81 10.22 -8.45 11.00
CA PRO A 81 11.54 -8.59 10.42
C PRO A 81 11.67 -9.89 9.63
N GLY A 82 12.25 -9.81 8.43
CA GLY A 82 12.49 -10.97 7.55
C GLY A 82 11.24 -11.55 6.89
N VAL A 83 10.12 -10.83 6.89
CA VAL A 83 8.88 -11.24 6.22
C VAL A 83 8.62 -10.30 5.06
N ASP A 84 8.32 -10.88 3.90
CA ASP A 84 7.91 -10.14 2.72
C ASP A 84 6.40 -9.95 2.73
N TYR A 85 5.94 -8.78 2.29
CA TYR A 85 4.52 -8.44 2.27
C TYR A 85 4.10 -8.01 0.88
N ARG A 86 2.91 -8.42 0.46
CA ARG A 86 2.28 -7.99 -0.77
C ARG A 86 1.01 -7.22 -0.43
N VAL A 87 0.98 -5.97 -0.86
CA VAL A 87 -0.19 -5.11 -0.74
C VAL A 87 -0.82 -4.96 -2.12
N GLN A 88 -2.07 -5.36 -2.26
CA GLN A 88 -2.83 -5.20 -3.48
C GLN A 88 -4.01 -4.28 -3.19
N ALA A 89 -4.09 -3.17 -3.93
CA ALA A 89 -5.23 -2.28 -3.88
C ALA A 89 -6.01 -2.42 -5.19
N SER A 90 -7.32 -2.65 -5.10
CA SER A 90 -8.17 -2.73 -6.29
C SER A 90 -9.34 -1.78 -6.21
N ILE A 91 -9.71 -1.25 -7.37
CA ILE A 91 -10.98 -0.54 -7.55
C ILE A 91 -12.14 -1.49 -7.85
N SER A 92 -11.86 -2.70 -8.34
CA SER A 92 -12.85 -3.79 -8.38
C SER A 92 -13.10 -4.30 -6.96
N GLU A 93 -14.27 -4.89 -6.70
CA GLU A 93 -14.56 -5.55 -5.41
C GLU A 93 -14.42 -4.62 -4.19
N ASP A 94 -15.29 -3.60 -4.14
CA ASP A 94 -15.55 -2.75 -2.97
C ASP A 94 -14.43 -1.83 -2.47
N CYS A 95 -13.47 -1.45 -3.32
CA CYS A 95 -12.42 -0.49 -2.96
C CYS A 95 -11.63 -1.01 -1.74
N SER A 96 -10.93 -2.11 -1.95
CA SER A 96 -10.33 -2.91 -0.88
C SER A 96 -8.80 -2.98 -0.99
N PHE A 97 -8.18 -3.29 0.14
CA PHE A 97 -6.81 -3.76 0.19
C PHE A 97 -6.83 -5.26 0.49
N GLN A 98 -5.97 -6.00 -0.19
CA GLN A 98 -5.56 -7.34 0.20
C GLN A 98 -4.11 -7.27 0.67
N LEU A 99 -3.84 -7.85 1.84
CA LEU A 99 -2.51 -7.98 2.40
C LEU A 99 -2.17 -9.47 2.44
N ASP A 100 -1.07 -9.85 1.81
CA ASP A 100 -0.50 -11.18 1.93
C ASP A 100 0.89 -11.08 2.55
N GLU A 101 1.27 -12.09 3.30
CA GLU A 101 2.62 -12.25 3.81
C GLU A 101 3.26 -13.52 3.23
N LEU A 102 4.57 -13.42 3.01
CA LEU A 102 5.42 -14.54 2.65
C LEU A 102 6.41 -14.75 3.80
N PRO A 103 6.28 -15.84 4.57
CA PRO A 103 7.18 -16.09 5.69
C PRO A 103 8.61 -16.35 5.23
N ALA A 104 9.59 -16.02 6.09
CA ALA A 104 11.03 -16.12 5.83
C ALA A 104 11.52 -17.50 5.35
N ASN A 105 10.72 -18.56 5.56
CA ASN A 105 11.04 -19.92 5.15
C ASN A 105 10.72 -20.22 3.68
N GLY A 106 10.35 -19.20 2.87
CA GLY A 106 10.19 -19.33 1.42
C GLY A 106 8.97 -20.14 1.00
N GLY A 107 7.86 -19.96 1.72
CA GLY A 107 6.62 -20.72 1.53
C GLY A 107 5.67 -20.16 0.45
N ARG A 108 4.36 -20.30 0.70
CA ARG A 108 3.30 -19.70 -0.13
C ARG A 108 2.88 -18.36 0.47
N TRP A 109 2.43 -17.44 -0.37
CA TRP A 109 1.69 -16.25 0.08
C TRP A 109 0.47 -16.65 0.92
N VAL A 110 0.32 -16.04 2.09
CA VAL A 110 -0.78 -16.24 3.03
C VAL A 110 -1.49 -14.92 3.24
N ALA A 111 -2.80 -14.90 3.00
CA ALA A 111 -3.63 -13.73 3.27
C ALA A 111 -3.67 -13.43 4.78
N VAL A 112 -3.50 -12.15 5.11
CA VAL A 112 -3.58 -11.63 6.47
C VAL A 112 -4.51 -10.42 6.49
N GLU A 113 -5.29 -10.28 7.55
CA GLU A 113 -6.21 -9.16 7.68
C GLU A 113 -5.44 -7.85 7.96
N PRO A 114 -5.55 -6.83 7.09
CA PRO A 114 -4.95 -5.53 7.33
C PRO A 114 -5.69 -4.81 8.47
N LYS A 115 -4.99 -4.00 9.27
CA LYS A 115 -5.60 -3.21 10.35
C LYS A 115 -5.39 -1.73 10.12
N PRO A 116 -6.39 -0.85 10.25
CA PRO A 116 -7.68 -1.11 10.85
C PRO A 116 -8.71 -1.44 9.77
N ASP A 117 -9.81 -2.05 10.19
CA ASP A 117 -10.96 -2.33 9.33
C ASP A 117 -11.73 -1.04 8.90
N GLY A 118 -11.18 0.14 9.22
CA GLY A 118 -11.78 1.47 9.00
C GLY A 118 -10.81 2.52 8.46
N LYS A 119 -11.31 3.75 8.32
CA LYS A 119 -10.52 4.89 7.82
C LYS A 119 -9.48 5.31 8.86
N LEU A 120 -8.23 5.44 8.43
CA LEU A 120 -7.16 6.03 9.24
C LEU A 120 -7.44 7.52 9.49
N SER A 121 -7.22 7.96 10.72
CA SER A 121 -7.21 9.37 11.06
C SER A 121 -5.98 10.07 10.47
N MET A 122 -6.05 11.38 10.31
CA MET A 122 -4.85 12.18 10.08
C MET A 122 -4.05 12.29 11.38
N CYS A 123 -2.72 12.27 11.28
CA CYS A 123 -1.85 12.51 12.44
C CYS A 123 -2.01 13.96 12.93
N ASN A 124 -2.18 14.91 12.01
CA ASN A 124 -2.58 16.28 12.32
C ASN A 124 -3.93 16.58 11.66
N ALA A 125 -4.92 17.00 12.45
CA ALA A 125 -6.27 17.25 11.94
C ALA A 125 -6.31 18.33 10.84
N MET A 126 -5.36 19.27 10.85
CA MET A 126 -5.25 20.33 9.85
C MET A 126 -4.77 19.83 8.48
N ASP A 127 -4.18 18.63 8.37
CA ASP A 127 -3.74 18.06 7.09
C ASP A 127 -4.92 17.61 6.20
N ASN A 128 -6.15 17.69 6.70
CA ASN A 128 -7.40 17.42 5.96
C ASN A 128 -8.06 18.69 5.39
N PHE A 129 -7.61 19.89 5.77
CA PHE A 129 -8.21 21.19 5.41
C PHE A 129 -7.27 21.99 4.50
#